data_AF-A0AAW2PYY7-F1
#
_entry.id   AF-A0AAW2PYY7-F1
#
_cell.length_a   1.000
_cell.length_b   1.000
_cell.length_c   1.000
_cell.angle_alpha   90.00
_cell.angle_beta   90.00
_cell.angle_gamma   90.00
#
_symmetry.space_group_name_H-M   'P 1'
#
loop_
_entity.id
_entity.type
_entity.pdbx_description
1 polymer ?
#
loop_
_entity_poly.entity_id
_entity_poly.type
_entity_poly.pdbx_seq_one_letter_code
_entity_poly.pdbx_strand_id
1 'polypeptide(L)'
;MDIVGPFPLAPGQKKFLLVAIDYFTKWVEAEPLARITEGEVMKFIWKNIICRFVLSRELISDNGRQFQGQRIQHWCAGLHIKQRFTSVSHPQANGQLEVTNRILVQGIKKKLDRAHDTWVEELTSVLWSYRTTPRGSKGRIPSPWYMEQKQSSQWNWECHRT
;
A
#
# COMPACT_ATOMS: atom_id res chain seq x y z
N MET A 1 0.33 -4.06 4.17
CA MET A 1 0.51 -4.66 2.85
C MET A 1 -0.24 -5.97 2.83
N ASP A 2 -0.92 -6.25 1.74
CA ASP A 2 -1.76 -7.43 1.60
C ASP A 2 -1.74 -7.89 0.13
N ILE A 3 -2.06 -9.16 -0.11
CA ILE A 3 -2.15 -9.72 -1.45
C ILE A 3 -3.57 -10.19 -1.70
N VAL A 4 -4.15 -9.67 -2.76
CA VAL A 4 -5.53 -9.94 -3.16
C VAL A 4 -5.53 -10.84 -4.39
N GLY A 5 -6.38 -11.86 -4.38
CA GLY A 5 -6.62 -12.73 -5.53
C GLY A 5 -6.97 -14.16 -5.13
N PRO A 6 -6.89 -15.11 -6.07
CA PRO A 6 -6.59 -14.89 -7.49
C PRO A 6 -7.72 -14.16 -8.22
N PHE A 7 -7.36 -13.28 -9.16
CA PHE A 7 -8.24 -12.66 -10.16
C PHE A 7 -8.25 -13.48 -11.47
N PRO A 8 -9.19 -13.23 -12.41
CA PRO A 8 -9.08 -13.75 -13.76
C PRO A 8 -7.72 -13.43 -14.38
N LEU A 9 -7.21 -14.34 -15.21
CA LEU A 9 -5.92 -14.17 -15.86
C LEU A 9 -5.99 -12.97 -16.82
N ALA A 10 -5.15 -11.98 -16.55
CA ALA A 10 -4.97 -10.82 -17.42
C ALA A 10 -3.67 -10.92 -18.24
N PRO A 11 -3.47 -10.06 -19.26
CA PRO A 11 -2.24 -10.00 -20.02
C PRO A 11 -0.98 -9.97 -19.13
N GLY A 12 0.03 -10.74 -19.52
CA GLY A 12 1.25 -10.95 -18.72
C GLY A 12 1.08 -11.95 -17.57
N GLN A 13 0.06 -12.81 -17.62
CA GLN A 13 -0.24 -13.85 -16.61
C GLN A 13 -0.50 -13.28 -15.20
N LYS A 14 -0.88 -12.00 -15.13
CA LYS A 14 -1.17 -11.31 -13.88
C LYS A 14 -2.47 -11.84 -13.31
N LYS A 15 -2.44 -12.26 -12.05
CA LYS A 15 -3.59 -12.84 -11.34
C LYS A 15 -3.66 -12.47 -9.85
N PHE A 16 -2.68 -11.74 -9.35
CA PHE A 16 -2.65 -11.26 -7.97
C PHE A 16 -2.49 -9.74 -7.96
N LEU A 17 -2.94 -9.11 -6.90
CA LEU A 17 -2.75 -7.68 -6.67
C LEU A 17 -2.05 -7.50 -5.32
N LEU A 18 -0.84 -6.94 -5.32
CA LEU A 18 -0.16 -6.53 -4.10
C LEU A 18 -0.61 -5.11 -3.75
N VAL A 19 -1.13 -4.92 -2.55
CA VAL A 19 -1.70 -3.65 -2.09
C VAL A 19 -0.97 -3.16 -0.84
N ALA A 20 -0.61 -1.88 -0.80
CA ALA A 20 -0.18 -1.16 0.39
C ALA A 20 -1.12 0.00 0.67
N ILE A 21 -1.46 0.19 1.95
CA ILE A 21 -2.30 1.29 2.41
C ILE A 21 -1.49 2.06 3.44
N ASP A 22 -1.29 3.35 3.20
CA ASP A 22 -0.72 4.22 4.22
C ASP A 22 -1.69 4.35 5.40
N TYR A 23 -1.15 4.14 6.59
CA TYR A 23 -1.95 4.06 7.81
C TYR A 23 -2.69 5.38 8.11
N PHE A 24 -2.02 6.51 7.88
CA PHE A 24 -2.50 7.84 8.29
C PHE A 24 -3.43 8.47 7.25
N THR A 25 -3.00 8.50 6.00
CA THR A 25 -3.71 9.18 4.91
C THR A 25 -4.73 8.28 4.23
N LYS A 26 -4.67 6.97 4.49
CA LYS A 26 -5.43 5.94 3.75
C LYS A 26 -5.14 5.96 2.25
N TRP A 27 -3.97 6.49 1.86
CA TRP A 27 -3.48 6.42 0.49
C TRP A 27 -3.22 4.97 0.11
N VAL A 28 -3.67 4.56 -1.07
CA VAL A 28 -3.54 3.18 -1.54
C VAL A 28 -2.58 3.12 -2.72
N GLU A 29 -1.58 2.26 -2.62
CA GLU A 29 -0.73 1.80 -3.73
C GLU A 29 -1.06 0.35 -4.04
N ALA A 30 -1.12 0.00 -5.32
CA ALA A 30 -1.33 -1.39 -5.71
C ALA A 30 -0.61 -1.71 -7.04
N GLU A 31 -0.11 -2.93 -7.17
CA GLU A 31 0.58 -3.41 -8.37
C GLU A 31 0.14 -4.84 -8.70
N PRO A 32 -0.15 -5.14 -9.99
CA PRO A 32 -0.59 -6.46 -10.40
C PRO A 32 0.61 -7.39 -10.61
N LEU A 33 0.52 -8.59 -10.05
CA LEU A 33 1.58 -9.61 -10.04
C LEU A 33 1.12 -10.89 -10.74
N ALA A 34 2.04 -11.50 -11.49
CA ALA A 34 1.87 -12.86 -12.01
C ALA A 34 2.20 -13.93 -10.96
N ARG A 35 3.20 -13.65 -10.12
CA ARG A 35 3.69 -14.55 -9.06
C ARG A 35 3.92 -13.78 -7.77
N ILE A 36 3.64 -14.44 -6.65
CA ILE A 36 3.87 -13.90 -5.31
C ILE A 36 5.27 -14.35 -4.88
N THR A 37 6.27 -13.48 -5.02
CA THR A 37 7.65 -13.76 -4.61
C THR A 37 8.19 -12.62 -3.77
N GLU A 38 9.20 -12.88 -2.94
CA GLU A 38 9.89 -11.83 -2.18
C GLU A 38 10.47 -10.74 -3.08
N GLY A 39 10.93 -11.09 -4.29
CA GLY A 39 11.50 -10.12 -5.24
C GLY A 39 10.49 -9.12 -5.75
N GLU A 40 9.29 -9.60 -6.09
CA GLU A 40 8.20 -8.72 -6.50
C GLU A 40 7.75 -7.80 -5.36
N VAL A 41 7.68 -8.32 -4.13
CA VAL A 41 7.36 -7.52 -2.94
C VAL A 41 8.42 -6.44 -2.70
N MET A 42 9.71 -6.79 -2.71
CA MET A 42 10.80 -5.83 -2.54
C MET A 42 10.78 -4.74 -3.61
N LYS A 43 10.58 -5.13 -4.88
CA LYS A 43 10.46 -4.21 -6.02
C LYS A 43 9.29 -3.24 -5.84
N PHE A 44 8.14 -3.75 -5.40
CA PHE A 44 6.97 -2.94 -5.11
C PHE A 44 7.22 -1.92 -3.99
N ILE A 45 7.83 -2.35 -2.88
CA ILE A 45 8.16 -1.48 -1.75
C ILE A 45 9.13 -0.37 -2.20
N TRP A 46 10.19 -0.74 -2.92
CA TRP A 46 11.17 0.21 -3.42
C TRP A 46 10.52 1.28 -4.31
N LYS A 47 9.83 0.83 -5.37
CA LYS A 47 9.27 1.70 -6.39
C LYS A 47 8.12 2.57 -5.87
N ASN A 48 7.16 1.98 -5.18
CA ASN A 48 5.88 2.64 -4.89
C ASN A 48 5.81 3.24 -3.48
N ILE A 49 6.69 2.81 -2.56
CA ILE A 49 6.68 3.28 -1.18
C ILE A 49 7.92 4.14 -0.91
N ILE A 50 9.12 3.57 -1.05
CA ILE A 50 10.37 4.27 -0.67
C ILE A 50 10.65 5.44 -1.60
N CYS A 51 10.73 5.19 -2.91
CA CYS A 51 11.02 6.24 -3.89
C CYS A 51 9.96 7.34 -3.97
N ARG A 52 8.74 7.09 -3.46
CA ARG A 52 7.62 8.04 -3.50
C ARG A 52 7.47 8.84 -2.22
N PHE A 53 7.63 8.21 -1.06
CA PHE A 53 7.30 8.82 0.22
C PHE A 53 8.52 9.07 1.11
N VAL A 54 9.70 8.55 0.73
CA VAL A 54 11.02 8.74 1.36
C VAL A 54 11.14 8.18 2.79
N LEU A 55 10.07 8.15 3.58
CA LEU A 55 10.08 7.77 5.00
C LEU A 55 8.95 6.78 5.32
N SER A 56 9.26 5.48 5.23
CA SER A 56 8.43 4.42 5.81
C SER A 56 9.19 3.78 6.95
N ARG A 57 8.95 4.25 8.19
CA ARG A 57 9.58 3.69 9.39
C ARG A 57 9.15 2.24 9.64
N GLU A 58 7.99 1.88 9.12
CA GLU A 58 7.36 0.61 9.42
C GLU A 58 6.54 0.06 8.25
N LEU A 59 6.69 -1.24 8.01
CA LEU A 59 5.85 -2.01 7.12
C LEU A 59 5.10 -3.06 7.92
N ILE A 60 3.77 -3.01 7.84
CA ILE A 60 2.88 -4.01 8.45
C ILE A 60 2.32 -4.90 7.35
N SER A 61 2.50 -6.22 7.45
CA SER A 61 1.93 -7.21 6.54
C SER A 61 1.33 -8.41 7.29
N ASP A 62 0.64 -9.29 6.60
CA ASP A 62 0.26 -10.58 7.15
C ASP A 62 1.49 -11.50 7.34
N ASN A 63 1.26 -12.68 7.94
CA ASN A 63 2.30 -13.71 8.13
C ASN A 63 2.57 -14.52 6.84
N GLY A 64 2.32 -13.95 5.66
CA GLY A 64 2.63 -14.59 4.39
C GLY A 64 4.14 -14.81 4.22
N ARG A 65 4.54 -15.99 3.74
CA ARG A 65 5.96 -16.36 3.55
C ARG A 65 6.73 -15.35 2.69
N GLN A 66 6.05 -14.75 1.71
CA GLN A 66 6.60 -13.72 0.82
C GLN A 66 7.03 -12.43 1.55
N PHE A 67 6.55 -12.20 2.77
CA PHE A 67 6.92 -11.06 3.60
C PHE A 67 7.90 -11.44 4.72
N GLN A 68 8.04 -12.73 5.02
CA GLN A 68 8.84 -13.26 6.14
C GLN A 68 10.21 -13.82 5.72
N GLY A 69 10.55 -13.77 4.43
CA GLY A 69 11.84 -14.26 3.96
C GLY A 69 13.04 -13.53 4.55
N GLN A 70 14.15 -14.24 4.76
CA GLN A 70 15.38 -13.64 5.29
C GLN A 70 15.89 -12.50 4.38
N ARG A 71 15.72 -12.63 3.06
CA ARG A 71 16.20 -11.62 2.11
C ARG A 71 15.45 -10.30 2.28
N ILE A 72 14.12 -10.34 2.37
CA ILE A 72 13.34 -9.12 2.59
C ILE A 72 13.56 -8.54 3.99
N GLN A 73 13.74 -9.38 5.01
CA GLN A 73 14.07 -8.93 6.37
C GLN A 73 15.41 -8.20 6.42
N HIS A 74 16.48 -8.79 5.87
CA HIS A 74 17.80 -8.15 5.82
C HIS A 74 17.78 -6.86 5.01
N TRP A 75 17.08 -6.85 3.88
CA TRP A 75 16.93 -5.66 3.06
C TRP A 75 16.19 -4.53 3.78
N CYS A 76 15.08 -4.82 4.46
CA CYS A 76 14.38 -3.82 5.28
C CYS A 76 15.24 -3.33 6.45
N ALA A 77 16.00 -4.21 7.10
CA ALA A 77 16.91 -3.83 8.19
C ALA A 77 18.01 -2.86 7.71
N GLY A 78 18.60 -3.10 6.53
CA GLY A 78 19.58 -2.20 5.91
C GLY A 78 19.03 -0.82 5.54
N LEU A 79 17.72 -0.70 5.40
CA LEU A 79 17.01 0.56 5.15
C LEU A 79 16.43 1.18 6.44
N HIS A 80 16.72 0.60 7.60
CA HIS A 80 16.14 0.98 8.90
C HIS A 80 14.60 0.95 8.92
N ILE A 81 14.00 0.06 8.14
CA ILE A 81 12.55 -0.16 8.08
C ILE A 81 12.19 -1.29 9.03
N LYS A 82 11.36 -1.02 10.03
CA LYS A 82 10.85 -2.04 10.93
C LYS A 82 9.75 -2.84 10.23
N GLN A 83 9.91 -4.15 10.13
CA GLN A 83 8.82 -5.03 9.72
C GLN A 83 8.01 -5.44 10.95
N ARG A 84 6.70 -5.28 10.87
CA ARG A 84 5.75 -5.90 11.81
C ARG A 84 4.83 -6.81 11.03
N PHE A 85 4.49 -7.94 11.64
CA PHE A 85 3.50 -8.85 11.10
C PHE A 85 2.24 -8.76 11.94
N THR A 86 1.08 -8.81 11.30
CA THR A 86 -0.19 -8.80 12.02
C THR A 86 -0.29 -10.07 12.88
N SER A 87 -0.41 -9.90 14.19
CA SER A 87 -0.84 -10.96 15.11
C SER A 87 -2.36 -11.02 15.11
N VAL A 88 -2.94 -12.21 15.27
CA VAL A 88 -4.40 -12.43 15.35
C VAL A 88 -5.07 -11.71 16.55
N SER A 89 -4.30 -11.08 17.45
CA SER A 89 -4.69 -10.93 18.85
C SER A 89 -4.71 -9.52 19.46
N HIS A 90 -5.08 -8.43 18.76
CA HIS A 90 -5.34 -7.12 19.43
C HIS A 90 -6.49 -6.29 18.79
N PRO A 91 -7.75 -6.48 19.22
CA PRO A 91 -8.94 -5.94 18.53
C PRO A 91 -9.29 -4.46 18.78
N GLN A 92 -8.91 -3.85 19.90
CA GLN A 92 -9.59 -2.62 20.36
C GLN A 92 -9.19 -1.33 19.62
N ALA A 93 -7.92 -1.14 19.25
CA ALA A 93 -7.47 0.05 18.50
C ALA A 93 -7.16 -0.25 17.03
N ASN A 94 -6.61 -1.44 16.74
CA ASN A 94 -6.38 -1.89 15.37
C ASN A 94 -7.67 -2.34 14.66
N GLY A 95 -8.71 -2.78 15.39
CA GLY A 95 -9.90 -3.38 14.78
C GLY A 95 -10.66 -2.44 13.83
N GLN A 96 -10.84 -1.17 14.18
CA GLN A 96 -11.54 -0.22 13.31
C GLN A 96 -10.74 0.12 12.05
N LEU A 97 -9.42 0.18 12.17
CA LEU A 97 -8.50 0.43 11.07
C LEU A 97 -8.35 -0.79 10.16
N GLU A 98 -8.33 -1.98 10.74
CA GLU A 98 -8.33 -3.26 10.05
C GLU A 98 -9.63 -3.44 9.26
N VAL A 99 -10.78 -3.12 9.87
CA VAL A 99 -12.07 -3.09 9.18
C VAL A 99 -12.06 -2.08 8.03
N THR A 100 -11.53 -0.88 8.24
CA THR A 100 -11.45 0.15 7.18
C THR A 100 -10.56 -0.30 6.02
N ASN A 101 -9.36 -0.83 6.32
CA ASN A 101 -8.44 -1.33 5.31
C ASN A 101 -9.06 -2.50 4.55
N ARG A 102 -9.74 -3.43 5.26
CA ARG A 102 -10.46 -4.55 4.65
C ARG A 102 -11.57 -4.07 3.72
N ILE A 103 -12.37 -3.08 4.12
CA ILE A 103 -13.41 -2.49 3.28
C ILE A 103 -12.81 -1.85 2.02
N LEU A 104 -11.68 -1.14 2.16
CA LEU A 104 -11.00 -0.52 1.01
C LEU A 104 -10.51 -1.58 0.01
N VAL A 105 -9.79 -2.60 0.51
CA VAL A 105 -9.28 -3.70 -0.30
C VAL A 105 -10.42 -4.46 -0.98
N GLN A 106 -11.50 -4.77 -0.24
CA GLN A 106 -12.68 -5.43 -0.79
C GLN A 106 -13.39 -4.59 -1.85
N GLY A 107 -13.49 -3.28 -1.64
CA GLY A 107 -14.08 -2.37 -2.62
C GLY A 107 -13.27 -2.31 -3.92
N ILE A 108 -11.94 -2.23 -3.82
CA ILE A 108 -11.04 -2.30 -4.98
C ILE A 108 -11.21 -3.63 -5.68
N LYS A 109 -11.14 -4.75 -4.94
CA LYS A 109 -11.34 -6.11 -5.47
C LYS A 109 -12.65 -6.20 -6.26
N LYS A 110 -13.76 -5.75 -5.67
CA LYS A 110 -15.09 -5.81 -6.30
C LYS A 110 -15.16 -5.01 -7.60
N LYS A 111 -14.50 -3.85 -7.69
CA LYS A 111 -14.46 -3.06 -8.94
C LYS A 111 -13.61 -3.76 -10.00
N LEU A 112 -12.47 -4.34 -9.61
CA LEU A 112 -11.58 -5.06 -10.53
C LEU A 112 -12.21 -6.38 -11.02
N ASP A 113 -12.91 -7.11 -10.16
CA ASP A 113 -13.60 -8.36 -10.54
C ASP A 113 -14.65 -8.12 -11.65
N ARG A 114 -15.27 -6.93 -11.69
CA ARG A 114 -16.22 -6.55 -12.75
C ARG A 114 -15.57 -6.29 -14.10
N ALA A 115 -14.27 -6.00 -14.11
CA ALA A 115 -13.49 -5.78 -15.32
C ALA A 115 -12.94 -7.09 -15.91
N HIS A 116 -13.25 -8.25 -15.31
CA HIS A 116 -12.86 -9.57 -15.82
C HIS A 116 -11.37 -9.68 -16.17
N ASP A 117 -11.00 -9.87 -17.43
CA ASP A 117 -9.62 -10.04 -17.93
C ASP A 117 -8.90 -8.72 -18.22
N THR A 118 -9.63 -7.59 -18.31
CA THR A 118 -9.06 -6.24 -18.48
C THR A 118 -8.79 -5.53 -17.16
N TRP A 119 -8.94 -6.22 -16.02
CA TRP A 119 -8.79 -5.62 -14.69
C TRP A 119 -7.43 -4.92 -14.45
N VAL A 120 -6.36 -5.37 -15.12
CA VAL A 120 -5.04 -4.74 -15.03
C VAL A 120 -5.04 -3.35 -15.66
N GLU A 121 -5.79 -3.14 -16.74
CA GLU A 121 -5.93 -1.86 -17.42
C GLU A 121 -6.79 -0.91 -16.58
N GLU A 122 -7.86 -1.43 -15.99
CA GLU A 122 -8.78 -0.68 -15.11
C GLU A 122 -8.17 -0.32 -13.76
N LEU A 123 -7.08 -0.98 -13.34
CA LEU A 123 -6.47 -0.76 -12.04
C LEU A 123 -6.13 0.72 -11.79
N THR A 124 -5.57 1.39 -12.80
CA THR A 124 -5.20 2.81 -12.68
C THR A 124 -6.42 3.69 -12.45
N SER A 125 -7.49 3.48 -13.23
CA SER A 125 -8.76 4.21 -13.13
C SER A 125 -9.43 3.97 -11.76
N VAL A 126 -9.44 2.71 -11.30
CA VAL A 126 -9.96 2.35 -9.97
C VAL A 126 -9.17 3.06 -8.88
N LEU A 127 -7.84 2.94 -8.86
CA LEU A 127 -6.99 3.59 -7.86
C LEU A 127 -7.15 5.12 -7.87
N TRP A 128 -7.23 5.74 -9.05
CA TRP A 128 -7.49 7.17 -9.17
C TRP A 128 -8.81 7.56 -8.52
N SER A 129 -9.91 6.87 -8.84
CA SER A 129 -11.21 7.12 -8.19
C SER A 129 -11.12 6.96 -6.67
N TYR A 130 -10.33 6.00 -6.20
CA TYR A 130 -10.16 5.75 -4.78
C TYR A 130 -9.36 6.85 -4.08
N ARG A 131 -8.40 7.48 -4.77
CA ARG A 131 -7.54 8.55 -4.26
C ARG A 131 -8.23 9.91 -4.28
N THR A 132 -9.14 10.14 -5.23
CA THR A 132 -9.82 11.43 -5.40
C THR A 132 -11.18 11.54 -4.70
N THR A 133 -11.74 10.43 -4.22
CA THR A 133 -13.04 10.44 -3.52
C THR A 133 -12.89 10.82 -2.04
N PRO A 134 -13.58 11.86 -1.53
CA PRO A 134 -13.65 12.19 -0.10
C PRO A 134 -14.15 11.01 0.76
N ARG A 135 -13.56 10.79 1.94
CA ARG A 135 -14.00 9.76 2.89
C ARG A 135 -14.03 10.25 4.34
N GLY A 136 -14.94 9.65 5.12
CA GLY A 136 -15.12 9.93 6.55
C GLY A 136 -16.08 11.08 6.84
N SER A 137 -16.49 11.22 8.11
CA SER A 137 -17.44 12.25 8.60
C SER A 137 -16.98 13.69 8.36
N LYS A 138 -15.69 13.90 8.08
CA LYS A 138 -15.10 15.21 7.77
C LYS A 138 -14.90 15.48 6.28
N GLY A 139 -15.36 14.60 5.38
CA GLY A 139 -15.28 14.79 3.93
C GLY A 139 -13.85 14.97 3.40
N ARG A 140 -12.85 14.32 4.01
CA ARG A 140 -11.45 14.50 3.62
C ARG A 140 -11.07 13.52 2.52
N ILE A 141 -10.51 14.04 1.43
CA ILE A 141 -9.92 13.23 0.37
C ILE A 141 -8.66 12.54 0.93
N PRO A 142 -8.36 11.28 0.57
CA PRO A 142 -7.02 10.69 0.69
C PRO A 142 -6.03 11.53 -0.13
N SER A 143 -5.62 12.66 0.41
CA SER A 143 -5.09 13.77 -0.36
C SER A 143 -3.56 13.75 -0.41
N PRO A 144 -2.94 13.94 -1.60
CA PRO A 144 -1.51 14.21 -1.72
C PRO A 144 -1.05 15.39 -0.86
N TRP A 145 -1.92 16.39 -0.65
CA TRP A 145 -1.62 17.59 0.15
C TRP A 145 -1.32 17.28 1.63
N TYR A 146 -1.86 16.18 2.17
CA TYR A 146 -1.53 15.74 3.55
C TYR A 146 -0.13 15.08 3.61
N MET A 147 0.36 14.54 2.49
CA MET A 147 1.70 13.96 2.40
C MET A 147 2.77 15.06 2.34
N GLU A 148 2.47 16.17 1.67
CA GLU A 148 3.34 17.35 1.57
C GLU A 148 3.50 18.06 2.93
N GLN A 149 2.44 18.13 3.74
CA GLN A 149 2.54 18.66 5.11
C GLN A 149 3.40 17.78 6.04
N LYS A 150 3.41 16.45 5.87
CA LYS A 150 4.29 15.55 6.64
C LYS A 150 5.76 15.74 6.30
N GLN A 151 6.08 16.08 5.04
CA GLN A 151 7.44 16.45 4.64
C GLN A 151 7.81 17.83 5.18
N SER A 152 6.88 18.79 5.16
CA SER A 152 7.11 20.17 5.62
C SER A 152 7.34 20.28 7.14
N SER A 153 6.74 19.42 7.97
CA SER A 153 6.96 19.40 9.42
C SER A 153 8.36 18.91 9.88
N GLN A 154 9.27 18.58 8.96
CA GLN A 154 10.65 18.18 9.28
C GLN A 154 11.74 19.01 8.59
N TRP A 155 11.38 20.04 7.82
CA TRP A 155 12.35 20.89 7.13
C TRP A 155 12.14 22.37 7.48
N ASN A 156 12.80 22.83 8.55
CA ASN A 156 13.18 24.24 8.66
C ASN A 156 14.46 24.41 7.83
N TRP A 157 14.36 24.94 6.63
CA TRP A 157 15.51 25.51 5.94
C TRP A 157 15.32 27.02 5.83
N GLU A 158 15.94 27.76 6.74
CA GLU A 158 16.33 29.15 6.48
C GLU A 158 17.39 29.13 5.38
N CYS A 159 17.02 29.57 4.19
CA CYS A 159 17.99 29.85 3.13
C CYS A 159 18.77 31.12 3.49
N HIS A 160 19.96 30.98 4.07
CA HIS A 160 20.97 32.01 3.92
C HIS A 160 21.53 31.95 2.49
N ARG A 161 21.19 32.98 1.72
CA ARG A 161 21.83 33.27 0.42
C ARG A 161 23.29 33.64 0.67
N THR A 162 24.20 32.90 0.05
CA THR A 162 25.49 33.44 -0.40
C THR A 162 25.37 33.82 -1.87
#